data_AF-S2EVT6-F1
#
_entry.id   AF-S2EVT6-F1
#
_cell.length_a   1.000
_cell.length_b   1.000
_cell.length_c   1.000
_cell.angle_alpha   90.00
_cell.angle_beta   90.00
_cell.angle_gamma   90.00
#
_symmetry.space_group_name_H-M   'P 1'
#
loop_
_entity.id
_entity.type
_entity.pdbx_description
1 polymer ?
#
loop_
_entity_poly.entity_id
_entity_poly.type
_entity_poly.pdbx_seq_one_letter_code
_entity_poly.pdbx_strand_id
1 'polypeptide(L)'
;MKEGHFIGLNDRTSCGGKVLDGDTRVMMFGVAHACEDDRVTCGEDGETYRIVGGVSHVISHGKRVAGTLDSYSTCPCKAELIPSVLTATYQNKADSAQRATRVASSPATPAANSFITRPQVVDLKLADKVANPLGDLGGSKVCNHPDQMEALASYIAGEMNRNIKHPDVLKMKELLSYDRGADSRRFYALPWYARLAGPPNFNGIALTKKLEAMAIWTKQVGQNMEWDHKPKLRKLFPGVRHKQGKYLYYYDIWSNIHYGYVGIIGGLSESLLLDGAGAEQIASDALRKIEELRTKPKEERELLGPRPTASPWTELRSWDDVADRVSISIGIKLANQYPKGGITAQVIMNKVLTVPPESWGDGIRVHAC
;
A
#
# COMPACT_ATOMS: atom_id res chain seq x y z
N MET A 1 2.53 3.78 27.11
CA MET A 1 2.57 2.55 26.28
C MET A 1 3.65 2.76 25.23
N LYS A 2 4.47 1.75 24.93
CA LYS A 2 5.47 1.87 23.87
C LYS A 2 4.77 1.61 22.53
N GLU A 3 5.05 2.45 21.55
CA GLU A 3 4.64 2.25 20.16
C GLU A 3 5.60 1.26 19.49
N GLY A 4 5.05 0.31 18.75
CA GLY A 4 5.78 -0.68 17.98
C GLY A 4 5.41 -0.62 16.51
N HIS A 5 6.21 -1.24 15.64
CA HIS A 5 5.95 -1.33 14.21
C HIS A 5 5.86 -2.79 13.77
N PHE A 6 4.96 -3.10 12.84
CA PHE A 6 4.89 -4.43 12.25
C PHE A 6 6.09 -4.68 11.32
N ILE A 7 6.53 -5.93 11.25
CA ILE A 7 7.68 -6.34 10.44
C ILE A 7 7.21 -6.93 9.11
N GLY A 8 7.71 -6.35 8.02
CA GLY A 8 7.43 -6.72 6.65
C GLY A 8 8.46 -7.67 6.05
N LEU A 9 8.04 -8.35 4.98
CA LEU A 9 8.93 -9.02 4.05
C LEU A 9 10.01 -8.04 3.57
N ASN A 10 11.26 -8.49 3.54
CA ASN A 10 12.46 -7.72 3.21
C ASN A 10 12.96 -6.73 4.26
N ASP A 11 12.32 -6.62 5.41
CA ASP A 11 12.82 -5.81 6.53
C ASP A 11 14.18 -6.31 7.02
N ARG A 12 14.99 -5.39 7.54
CA ARG A 12 16.37 -5.67 7.95
C ARG A 12 16.42 -6.13 9.39
N THR A 13 17.53 -6.74 9.78
CA THR A 13 17.82 -7.03 11.18
C THR A 13 19.00 -6.19 11.68
N SER A 14 19.11 -6.00 12.99
CA SER A 14 20.21 -5.24 13.59
C SER A 14 21.61 -5.81 13.34
N CYS A 15 21.71 -7.11 13.02
CA CYS A 15 22.96 -7.75 12.62
C CYS A 15 23.22 -7.69 11.10
N GLY A 16 22.44 -6.92 10.32
CA GLY A 16 22.62 -6.77 8.87
C GLY A 16 21.86 -7.80 8.01
N GLY A 17 21.13 -8.71 8.64
CA GLY A 17 20.30 -9.73 8.00
C GLY A 17 19.00 -9.19 7.41
N LYS A 18 18.15 -10.10 6.92
CA LYS A 18 16.92 -9.74 6.19
C LYS A 18 15.80 -10.78 6.34
N VAL A 19 14.57 -10.31 6.53
CA VAL A 19 13.35 -11.13 6.57
C VAL A 19 13.01 -11.66 5.17
N LEU A 20 12.79 -12.97 5.07
CA LEU A 20 12.63 -13.70 3.80
C LEU A 20 11.20 -14.13 3.50
N ASP A 21 10.35 -14.25 4.52
CA ASP A 21 8.95 -14.65 4.37
C ASP A 21 8.01 -13.56 4.89
N GLY A 22 6.78 -13.58 4.39
CA GLY A 22 5.68 -12.75 4.88
C GLY A 22 4.35 -13.39 4.53
N ASP A 23 3.36 -13.25 5.42
CA ASP A 23 2.01 -13.74 5.20
C ASP A 23 1.21 -12.73 4.36
N THR A 24 0.81 -13.14 3.16
CA THR A 24 0.03 -12.33 2.21
C THR A 24 -1.39 -12.06 2.66
N ARG A 25 -1.85 -12.61 3.80
CA ARG A 25 -3.13 -12.27 4.44
C ARG A 25 -2.99 -11.11 5.44
N VAL A 26 -1.76 -10.77 5.82
CA VAL A 26 -1.43 -9.63 6.67
C VAL A 26 -0.67 -8.61 5.84
N MET A 27 -1.35 -8.06 4.85
CA MET A 27 -0.81 -7.00 3.99
C MET A 27 -1.07 -5.64 4.65
N MET A 28 -0.01 -4.94 5.03
CA MET A 28 -0.10 -3.55 5.47
C MET A 28 0.83 -2.71 4.60
N PHE A 29 0.31 -1.60 4.06
CA PHE A 29 1.07 -0.69 3.19
C PHE A 29 1.76 -1.40 2.00
N GLY A 30 1.14 -2.45 1.47
CA GLY A 30 1.64 -3.19 0.32
C GLY A 30 2.78 -4.17 0.61
N VAL A 31 3.11 -4.40 1.88
CA VAL A 31 4.13 -5.36 2.31
C VAL A 31 3.47 -6.52 3.04
N ALA A 32 3.81 -7.75 2.66
CA ALA A 32 3.40 -8.96 3.38
C ALA A 32 4.12 -8.98 4.72
N HIS A 33 3.39 -9.05 5.83
CA HIS A 33 4.02 -8.99 7.14
C HIS A 33 4.43 -10.37 7.62
N ALA A 34 5.64 -10.44 8.16
CA ALA A 34 6.18 -11.66 8.71
C ALA A 34 5.40 -12.08 9.93
N CYS A 35 5.32 -13.39 10.13
CA CYS A 35 4.73 -14.02 11.28
C CYS A 35 5.79 -14.79 12.08
N GLU A 36 5.41 -15.25 13.26
CA GLU A 36 6.19 -16.21 14.02
C GLU A 36 6.54 -17.44 13.15
N ASP A 37 7.78 -17.92 13.32
CA ASP A 37 8.43 -18.97 12.53
C ASP A 37 8.74 -18.64 11.06
N ASP A 38 8.57 -17.40 10.61
CA ASP A 38 8.99 -17.00 9.27
C ASP A 38 10.52 -16.91 9.15
N ARG A 39 11.07 -17.15 7.95
CA ARG A 39 12.52 -17.20 7.73
C ARG A 39 13.14 -15.80 7.73
N VAL A 40 14.36 -15.71 8.25
CA VAL A 40 15.17 -14.49 8.31
C VAL A 40 16.65 -14.85 8.19
N THR A 41 17.46 -14.09 7.44
CA THR A 41 18.91 -14.30 7.42
C THR A 41 19.61 -13.57 8.56
N CYS A 42 20.76 -14.08 8.98
CA CYS A 42 21.69 -13.36 9.85
C CYS A 42 22.77 -12.68 9.00
N GLY A 43 23.15 -11.44 9.35
CA GLY A 43 24.16 -10.71 8.58
C GLY A 43 25.60 -11.03 8.99
N GLU A 44 25.82 -11.69 10.13
CA GLU A 44 27.16 -12.09 10.60
C GLU A 44 27.63 -13.41 9.98
N ASP A 45 26.77 -14.44 9.97
CA ASP A 45 27.11 -15.77 9.47
C ASP A 45 26.46 -16.11 8.12
N GLY A 46 25.49 -15.30 7.65
CA GLY A 46 24.79 -15.50 6.37
C GLY A 46 23.72 -16.60 6.38
N GLU A 47 23.55 -17.33 7.48
CA GLU A 47 22.65 -18.47 7.57
C GLU A 47 21.18 -18.05 7.76
N THR A 48 20.27 -18.99 7.50
CA THR A 48 18.82 -18.76 7.64
C THR A 48 18.30 -19.25 8.99
N TYR A 49 17.65 -18.34 9.71
CA TYR A 49 17.04 -18.52 11.02
C TYR A 49 15.53 -18.25 10.97
N ARG A 50 14.88 -18.21 12.13
CA ARG A 50 13.44 -18.02 12.29
C ARG A 50 13.15 -16.76 13.10
N ILE A 51 12.00 -16.15 12.88
CA ILE A 51 11.46 -15.11 13.77
C ILE A 51 10.74 -15.79 14.93
N VAL A 52 11.02 -15.37 16.16
CA VAL A 52 10.31 -15.83 17.35
C VAL A 52 9.57 -14.67 18.01
N GLY A 53 8.40 -14.93 18.58
CA GLY A 53 7.54 -13.92 19.17
C GLY A 53 6.64 -13.21 18.16
N GLY A 54 5.81 -12.29 18.64
CA GLY A 54 4.86 -11.54 17.81
C GLY A 54 3.76 -10.87 18.62
N VAL A 55 3.03 -10.00 17.94
CA VAL A 55 1.97 -9.16 18.49
C VAL A 55 0.85 -10.03 19.03
N SER A 56 0.71 -10.05 20.35
CA SER A 56 -0.19 -10.94 21.10
C SER A 56 -1.65 -10.92 20.64
N HIS A 57 -2.11 -9.78 20.12
CA HIS A 57 -3.49 -9.54 19.72
C HIS A 57 -3.70 -9.49 18.20
N VAL A 58 -2.67 -9.86 17.41
CA VAL A 58 -2.76 -9.92 15.94
C VAL A 58 -2.26 -11.27 15.46
N ILE A 59 -3.19 -12.12 15.04
CA ILE A 59 -2.95 -13.53 14.70
C ILE A 59 -3.39 -13.80 13.25
N SER A 60 -2.51 -14.42 12.47
CA SER A 60 -2.82 -14.99 11.15
C SER A 60 -2.53 -16.49 11.17
N HIS A 61 -3.51 -17.33 10.84
CA HIS A 61 -3.37 -18.80 10.84
C HIS A 61 -2.82 -19.42 12.13
N GLY A 62 -3.17 -18.85 13.27
CA GLY A 62 -2.67 -19.32 14.57
C GLY A 62 -1.22 -18.90 14.87
N LYS A 63 -0.57 -18.16 13.97
CA LYS A 63 0.74 -17.53 14.18
C LYS A 63 0.57 -16.05 14.50
N ARG A 64 1.41 -15.53 15.40
CA ARG A 64 1.40 -14.11 15.74
C ARG A 64 2.16 -13.33 14.68
N VAL A 65 1.62 -12.17 14.28
CA VAL A 65 2.30 -11.26 13.35
C VAL A 65 3.52 -10.66 14.05
N ALA A 66 4.66 -10.59 13.37
CA ALA A 66 5.91 -10.10 13.94
C ALA A 66 5.90 -8.58 14.11
N GLY A 67 6.47 -8.11 15.22
CA GLY A 67 6.53 -6.69 15.56
C GLY A 67 7.80 -6.30 16.31
N THR A 68 8.16 -5.02 16.27
CA THR A 68 9.43 -4.51 16.85
C THR A 68 9.52 -4.62 18.38
N LEU A 69 8.41 -4.78 19.09
CA LEU A 69 8.39 -4.83 20.56
C LEU A 69 8.43 -6.25 21.12
N ASP A 70 8.06 -7.24 20.33
CA ASP A 70 7.75 -8.60 20.79
C ASP A 70 8.29 -9.70 19.88
N SER A 71 9.04 -9.36 18.83
CA SER A 71 9.71 -10.33 17.94
C SER A 71 11.20 -10.06 17.78
N TYR A 72 11.97 -11.13 17.61
CA TYR A 72 13.41 -11.09 17.29
C TYR A 72 13.83 -12.32 16.47
N SER A 73 15.00 -12.27 15.84
CA SER A 73 15.58 -13.41 15.10
C SER A 73 16.20 -14.44 16.05
N THR A 74 16.04 -15.73 15.75
CA THR A 74 16.67 -16.83 16.50
C THR A 74 18.17 -17.01 16.21
N CYS A 75 18.77 -16.15 15.38
CA CYS A 75 20.21 -16.18 15.14
C CYS A 75 21.03 -15.95 16.43
N PRO A 76 22.32 -16.33 16.47
CA PRO A 76 23.19 -16.12 17.63
C PRO A 76 23.25 -14.66 18.11
N CYS A 77 23.06 -13.69 17.20
CA CYS A 77 23.01 -12.26 17.52
C CYS A 77 21.74 -11.85 18.29
N LYS A 78 20.69 -12.67 18.29
CA LYS A 78 19.33 -12.31 18.72
C LYS A 78 18.87 -10.97 18.13
N ALA A 79 19.06 -10.83 16.82
CA ALA A 79 18.90 -9.54 16.16
C ALA A 79 17.47 -9.02 16.25
N GLU A 80 17.35 -7.72 16.55
CA GLU A 80 16.11 -6.97 16.48
C GLU A 80 15.69 -6.81 15.01
N LEU A 81 14.38 -6.68 14.78
CA LEU A 81 13.80 -6.51 13.46
C LEU A 81 13.58 -5.01 13.19
N ILE A 82 14.06 -4.52 12.06
CA ILE A 82 14.05 -3.10 11.69
C ILE A 82 12.97 -2.88 10.63
N PRO A 83 11.88 -2.15 10.97
CA PRO A 83 10.74 -1.96 10.08
C PRO A 83 11.08 -1.00 8.93
N SER A 84 10.72 -1.34 7.69
CA SER A 84 10.77 -0.39 6.57
C SER A 84 9.51 0.48 6.47
N VAL A 85 8.38 -0.02 6.96
CA VAL A 85 7.07 0.66 6.93
C VAL A 85 6.78 1.28 8.30
N LEU A 86 7.30 2.48 8.53
CA LEU A 86 7.15 3.17 9.82
C LEU A 86 5.69 3.60 10.14
N THR A 87 4.80 3.59 9.16
CA THR A 87 3.36 3.88 9.37
C THR A 87 2.56 2.68 9.87
N ALA A 88 3.13 1.46 9.83
CA ALA A 88 2.49 0.24 10.31
C ALA A 88 2.71 0.07 11.81
N THR A 89 2.00 0.85 12.61
CA THR A 89 2.19 0.89 14.08
C THR A 89 1.20 0.02 14.85
N TYR A 90 1.62 -0.45 16.03
CA TYR A 90 0.77 -1.09 17.03
C TYR A 90 1.14 -0.67 18.45
N GLN A 91 0.27 -0.96 19.40
CA GLN A 91 0.54 -0.77 20.83
C GLN A 91 0.09 -2.01 21.58
N ASN A 92 0.98 -2.56 22.40
CA ASN A 92 0.60 -3.56 23.37
C ASN A 92 -0.04 -2.84 24.58
N LYS A 93 -1.21 -3.31 25.01
CA LYS A 93 -1.74 -2.91 26.32
C LYS A 93 -0.72 -3.33 27.37
N ALA A 94 -0.55 -2.49 28.39
CA ALA A 94 0.27 -2.83 29.54
C ALA A 94 -0.45 -3.95 30.32
N ASP A 95 -0.28 -5.20 29.92
CA ASP A 95 -0.72 -6.31 30.74
C ASP A 95 0.29 -6.50 31.86
N SER A 96 -0.20 -6.23 33.07
CA SER A 96 0.41 -6.54 34.35
C SER A 96 0.93 -7.97 34.36
N ALA A 97 2.26 -8.11 34.33
CA ALA A 97 3.07 -9.21 34.82
C ALA A 97 2.35 -10.58 34.92
N GLN A 98 2.39 -11.39 33.87
CA GLN A 98 2.39 -12.84 34.07
C GLN A 98 3.79 -13.28 34.47
N ARG A 99 4.04 -13.07 35.77
CA ARG A 99 5.10 -13.68 36.55
C ARG A 99 4.79 -15.18 36.67
N ALA A 100 5.36 -16.02 35.81
CA ALA A 100 5.63 -17.41 36.15
C ALA A 100 7.03 -17.48 36.76
N THR A 101 7.06 -17.33 38.08
CA THR A 101 8.17 -17.68 38.96
C THR A 101 8.72 -19.07 38.68
N ARG A 102 10.05 -19.21 38.63
CA ARG A 102 10.80 -20.12 39.51
C ARG A 102 12.27 -19.70 39.64
N VAL A 103 12.56 -19.12 40.81
CA VAL A 103 13.73 -19.29 41.71
C VAL A 103 15.12 -19.09 41.10
N ALA A 104 15.77 -17.92 41.24
CA ALA A 104 16.46 -17.34 42.41
C ALA A 104 17.80 -18.04 42.78
N SER A 105 18.91 -17.38 42.45
CA SER A 105 20.04 -17.14 43.37
C SER A 105 20.98 -16.07 42.80
N SER A 106 21.00 -14.90 43.44
CA SER A 106 22.14 -13.98 43.44
C SER A 106 22.56 -13.76 44.90
N PRO A 107 23.80 -13.34 45.13
CA PRO A 107 24.04 -12.07 45.84
C PRO A 107 24.98 -11.15 45.04
N ALA A 108 24.60 -9.88 44.79
CA ALA A 108 25.06 -8.65 45.47
C ALA A 108 26.59 -8.40 45.35
N THR A 109 27.13 -7.24 44.91
CA THR A 109 26.95 -5.84 45.38
C THR A 109 27.65 -4.86 44.38
N PRO A 110 27.43 -3.51 44.42
CA PRO A 110 27.77 -2.56 43.34
C PRO A 110 28.89 -1.53 43.68
N ALA A 111 29.43 -0.87 42.64
CA ALA A 111 30.12 0.43 42.69
C ALA A 111 30.01 1.07 41.27
N ALA A 112 29.40 2.24 41.04
CA ALA A 112 29.68 3.63 41.46
C ALA A 112 30.77 4.35 40.63
N ASN A 113 30.32 5.39 39.91
CA ASN A 113 30.95 6.68 39.52
C ASN A 113 30.73 7.02 38.04
N SER A 114 29.80 7.93 37.68
CA SER A 114 29.91 9.42 37.62
C SER A 114 30.90 9.88 36.51
N PHE A 115 30.57 10.79 35.58
CA PHE A 115 30.08 12.16 35.78
C PHE A 115 29.35 12.77 34.55
N ILE A 116 28.57 13.80 34.87
CA ILE A 116 27.84 14.84 34.11
C ILE A 116 28.87 15.69 33.31
N THR A 117 28.66 16.33 32.15
CA THR A 117 27.91 17.60 31.86
C THR A 117 28.23 18.00 30.39
N ARG A 118 27.23 18.10 29.48
CA ARG A 118 26.69 19.31 28.80
C ARG A 118 27.57 20.06 27.74
N PRO A 119 26.92 20.83 26.83
CA PRO A 119 27.22 20.91 25.41
C PRO A 119 27.98 22.20 25.00
N GLN A 120 28.56 22.22 23.80
CA GLN A 120 28.99 23.46 23.15
C GLN A 120 28.57 23.55 21.68
N VAL A 121 28.04 24.73 21.36
CA VAL A 121 27.80 25.30 20.04
C VAL A 121 29.07 26.05 19.63
N VAL A 122 29.49 25.97 18.37
CA VAL A 122 30.25 27.04 17.70
C VAL A 122 29.83 27.13 16.24
N ASP A 123 29.74 28.38 15.79
CA ASP A 123 29.22 28.88 14.54
C ASP A 123 30.36 29.32 13.60
N LEU A 124 30.01 29.52 12.32
CA LEU A 124 30.65 30.32 11.26
C LEU A 124 31.85 29.77 10.43
N LYS A 125 31.49 29.46 9.16
CA LYS A 125 32.10 29.90 7.87
C LYS A 125 33.61 29.75 7.63
N LEU A 126 33.95 28.90 6.64
CA LEU A 126 34.82 29.19 5.47
C LEU A 126 34.72 27.98 4.50
N ALA A 127 33.91 28.04 3.43
CA ALA A 127 34.25 28.48 2.08
C ALA A 127 35.42 27.73 1.38
N ASP A 128 35.02 27.02 0.31
CA ASP A 128 35.74 26.74 -0.95
C ASP A 128 36.89 25.73 -1.04
N LYS A 129 36.83 24.97 -2.15
CA LYS A 129 37.70 23.89 -2.68
C LYS A 129 37.30 22.51 -2.13
N VAL A 130 36.71 21.61 -2.91
CA VAL A 130 37.32 21.02 -4.13
C VAL A 130 36.28 20.82 -5.23
N ALA A 131 36.46 21.55 -6.33
CA ALA A 131 36.02 21.18 -7.66
C ALA A 131 37.26 20.74 -8.44
N ASN A 132 37.33 19.48 -8.88
CA ASN A 132 37.78 19.06 -10.21
C ASN A 132 37.80 17.52 -10.38
N PRO A 133 37.77 16.99 -11.62
CA PRO A 133 36.76 16.04 -12.06
C PRO A 133 37.31 14.62 -12.21
N LEU A 134 36.46 13.62 -12.00
CA LEU A 134 36.74 12.27 -12.47
C LEU A 134 36.48 12.20 -13.99
N GLY A 135 37.58 12.12 -14.73
CA GLY A 135 37.76 11.25 -15.89
C GLY A 135 36.70 11.28 -16.98
N ASP A 136 36.98 12.06 -18.01
CA ASP A 136 36.47 11.90 -19.37
C ASP A 136 36.71 10.46 -19.86
N LEU A 137 35.64 9.67 -19.91
CA LEU A 137 35.54 8.45 -20.69
C LEU A 137 34.39 8.62 -21.68
N GLY A 138 34.72 9.19 -22.84
CA GLY A 138 34.11 8.82 -24.11
C GLY A 138 32.83 9.55 -24.46
N GLY A 139 33.01 10.68 -25.16
CA GLY A 139 32.10 11.21 -26.19
C GLY A 139 30.62 11.03 -25.91
N SER A 140 30.01 11.95 -25.17
CA SER A 140 28.56 12.08 -25.11
C SER A 140 28.05 12.36 -26.53
N LYS A 141 27.62 11.31 -27.24
CA LYS A 141 26.69 11.46 -28.34
C LYS A 141 25.49 12.21 -27.77
N VAL A 142 25.26 13.43 -28.23
CA VAL A 142 24.03 14.15 -27.95
C VAL A 142 22.90 13.28 -28.49
N CYS A 143 22.07 12.78 -27.57
CA CYS A 143 20.99 11.90 -27.92
C CYS A 143 19.86 12.72 -28.57
N ASN A 144 19.64 12.52 -29.87
CA ASN A 144 18.64 13.30 -30.62
C ASN A 144 17.21 12.77 -30.48
N HIS A 145 16.99 11.72 -29.68
CA HIS A 145 15.64 11.20 -29.41
C HIS A 145 14.87 12.18 -28.51
N PRO A 146 13.69 12.67 -28.95
CA PRO A 146 12.92 13.65 -28.19
C PRO A 146 12.33 13.01 -26.92
N ASP A 147 12.14 13.83 -25.90
CA ASP A 147 11.37 13.46 -24.73
C ASP A 147 9.87 13.47 -25.06
N GLN A 148 9.15 12.48 -24.55
CA GLN A 148 7.76 12.19 -24.94
C GLN A 148 6.79 12.19 -23.76
N MET A 149 7.31 12.24 -22.53
CA MET A 149 6.53 12.09 -21.30
C MET A 149 5.40 13.12 -21.15
N GLU A 150 5.65 14.35 -21.56
CA GLU A 150 4.72 15.47 -21.35
C GLU A 150 3.36 15.26 -22.01
N ALA A 151 3.33 14.66 -23.20
CA ALA A 151 2.08 14.42 -23.91
C ALA A 151 1.24 13.32 -23.23
N LEU A 152 1.89 12.27 -22.71
CA LEU A 152 1.21 11.20 -21.94
C LEU A 152 0.69 11.73 -20.61
N ALA A 153 1.50 12.52 -19.90
CA ALA A 153 1.12 13.17 -18.66
C ALA A 153 -0.03 14.17 -18.87
N SER A 154 -0.02 14.92 -19.97
CA SER A 154 -1.11 15.83 -20.34
C SER A 154 -2.43 15.09 -20.58
N TYR A 155 -2.38 13.97 -21.31
CA TYR A 155 -3.56 13.14 -21.56
C TYR A 155 -4.17 12.64 -20.24
N ILE A 156 -3.36 12.04 -19.37
CA ILE A 156 -3.84 11.50 -18.10
C ILE A 156 -4.27 12.58 -17.11
N ALA A 157 -3.60 13.72 -17.04
CA ALA A 157 -4.06 14.86 -16.26
C ALA A 157 -5.46 15.30 -16.71
N GLY A 158 -5.71 15.34 -18.02
CA GLY A 158 -7.02 15.61 -18.61
C GLY A 158 -8.08 14.59 -18.17
N GLU A 159 -7.78 13.30 -18.27
CA GLU A 159 -8.66 12.21 -17.82
C GLU A 159 -8.96 12.31 -16.32
N MET A 160 -7.94 12.51 -15.47
CA MET A 160 -8.11 12.67 -14.02
C MET A 160 -9.03 13.84 -13.67
N ASN A 161 -8.84 15.00 -14.28
CA ASN A 161 -9.66 16.19 -14.02
C ASN A 161 -11.12 16.04 -14.50
N ARG A 162 -11.35 15.29 -15.58
CA ARG A 162 -12.69 14.97 -16.08
C ARG A 162 -13.37 13.93 -15.20
N ASN A 163 -12.70 12.83 -14.90
CA ASN A 163 -13.32 11.63 -14.36
C ASN A 163 -13.70 11.81 -12.89
N ILE A 164 -13.03 12.68 -12.13
CA ILE A 164 -13.46 13.02 -10.76
C ILE A 164 -14.85 13.67 -10.69
N LYS A 165 -15.35 14.20 -11.81
CA LYS A 165 -16.71 14.76 -11.94
C LYS A 165 -17.68 13.77 -12.56
N HIS A 166 -17.22 12.59 -12.95
CA HIS A 166 -18.04 11.58 -13.61
C HIS A 166 -19.12 11.07 -12.62
N PRO A 167 -20.39 10.89 -13.05
CA PRO A 167 -21.48 10.43 -12.18
C PRO A 167 -21.14 9.16 -11.39
N ASP A 168 -20.45 8.21 -12.03
CA ASP A 168 -20.03 6.96 -11.39
C ASP A 168 -19.05 7.19 -10.23
N VAL A 169 -18.11 8.12 -10.35
CA VAL A 169 -17.18 8.46 -9.26
C VAL A 169 -17.92 9.11 -8.09
N LEU A 170 -18.84 10.03 -8.40
CA LEU A 170 -19.67 10.67 -7.38
C LEU A 170 -20.56 9.64 -6.67
N LYS A 171 -21.11 8.68 -7.42
CA LYS A 171 -21.94 7.60 -6.90
C LYS A 171 -21.14 6.66 -6.02
N MET A 172 -19.96 6.23 -6.46
CA MET A 172 -19.05 5.43 -5.64
C MET A 172 -18.72 6.15 -4.33
N LYS A 173 -18.41 7.45 -4.39
CA LYS A 173 -18.08 8.25 -3.21
C LYS A 173 -19.24 8.31 -2.23
N GLU A 174 -20.46 8.51 -2.73
CA GLU A 174 -21.68 8.46 -1.92
C GLU A 174 -21.83 7.10 -1.23
N LEU A 175 -21.73 6.00 -1.98
CA LEU A 175 -21.88 4.64 -1.47
C LEU A 175 -20.83 4.28 -0.41
N LEU A 176 -19.58 4.65 -0.65
CA LEU A 176 -18.45 4.35 0.23
C LEU A 176 -18.35 5.30 1.43
N SER A 177 -19.05 6.44 1.40
CA SER A 177 -19.18 7.34 2.55
C SER A 177 -20.16 6.85 3.64
N TYR A 178 -20.78 5.68 3.45
CA TYR A 178 -21.76 5.12 4.39
C TYR A 178 -21.13 4.80 5.76
N ASP A 179 -21.52 5.58 6.78
CA ASP A 179 -21.09 5.37 8.16
C ASP A 179 -22.13 4.56 8.96
N ARG A 180 -21.84 3.27 9.12
CA ARG A 180 -22.60 2.33 9.97
C ARG A 180 -22.80 2.85 11.40
N GLY A 181 -21.77 3.46 11.98
CA GLY A 181 -21.79 3.95 13.34
C GLY A 181 -22.69 5.18 13.48
N ALA A 182 -22.62 6.11 12.54
CA ALA A 182 -23.52 7.27 12.51
C ALA A 182 -24.98 6.86 12.35
N ASP A 183 -25.27 5.93 11.45
CA ASP A 183 -26.64 5.44 11.23
C ASP A 183 -27.17 4.63 12.40
N SER A 184 -26.32 3.82 13.03
CA SER A 184 -26.66 3.14 14.28
C SER A 184 -27.01 4.14 15.38
N ARG A 185 -26.19 5.18 15.59
CA ARG A 185 -26.47 6.26 16.56
C ARG A 185 -27.78 6.98 16.25
N ARG A 186 -28.05 7.31 14.97
CA ARG A 186 -29.29 7.94 14.53
C ARG A 186 -30.51 7.07 14.83
N PHE A 187 -30.43 5.76 14.57
CA PHE A 187 -31.52 4.83 14.87
C PHE A 187 -31.82 4.77 16.37
N TYR A 188 -30.78 4.67 17.21
CA TYR A 188 -30.97 4.60 18.66
C TYR A 188 -31.40 5.93 19.31
N ALA A 189 -31.24 7.05 18.61
CA ALA A 189 -31.77 8.35 19.03
C ALA A 189 -33.29 8.51 18.75
N LEU A 190 -33.91 7.59 18.01
CA LEU A 190 -35.34 7.68 17.69
C LEU A 190 -36.24 7.37 18.91
N PRO A 191 -37.43 8.00 18.97
CA PRO A 191 -38.48 7.61 19.92
C PRO A 191 -38.78 6.11 19.86
N TRP A 192 -39.18 5.52 20.99
CA TRP A 192 -39.33 4.06 21.11
C TRP A 192 -40.29 3.45 20.07
N TYR A 193 -41.37 4.15 19.70
CA TYR A 193 -42.35 3.65 18.73
C TYR A 193 -41.74 3.51 17.32
N ALA A 194 -40.75 4.34 16.96
CA ALA A 194 -40.04 4.26 15.68
C ALA A 194 -38.96 3.15 15.66
N ARG A 195 -38.69 2.52 16.81
CA ARG A 195 -37.72 1.40 16.95
C ARG A 195 -38.40 0.03 17.02
N LEU A 196 -39.72 -0.06 16.90
CA LEU A 196 -40.48 -1.31 17.07
C LEU A 196 -40.13 -2.39 16.04
N ALA A 197 -39.71 -2.01 14.83
CA ALA A 197 -39.25 -2.96 13.81
C ALA A 197 -37.84 -3.54 14.09
N GLY A 198 -37.17 -3.10 15.17
CA GLY A 198 -35.78 -3.43 15.46
C GLY A 198 -34.78 -2.65 14.60
N PRO A 199 -33.48 -2.70 14.95
CA PRO A 199 -32.44 -2.02 14.19
C PRO A 199 -32.25 -2.65 12.81
N PRO A 200 -32.03 -1.83 11.76
CA PRO A 200 -31.56 -2.32 10.47
C PRO A 200 -30.24 -3.10 10.59
N ASN A 201 -30.00 -4.02 9.65
CA ASN A 201 -28.69 -4.65 9.52
C ASN A 201 -27.68 -3.69 8.89
N PHE A 202 -27.14 -2.76 9.68
CA PHE A 202 -26.17 -1.75 9.23
C PHE A 202 -24.93 -2.35 8.55
N ASN A 203 -24.46 -3.51 9.03
CA ASN A 203 -23.35 -4.22 8.41
C ASN A 203 -23.70 -4.74 7.01
N GLY A 204 -24.89 -5.33 6.86
CA GLY A 204 -25.40 -5.78 5.57
C GLY A 204 -25.59 -4.63 4.58
N ILE A 205 -26.10 -3.48 5.04
CA ILE A 205 -26.27 -2.28 4.21
C ILE A 205 -24.90 -1.77 3.73
N ALA A 206 -23.92 -1.67 4.62
CA ALA A 206 -22.57 -1.24 4.26
C ALA A 206 -21.92 -2.16 3.24
N LEU A 207 -22.09 -3.48 3.43
CA LEU A 207 -21.60 -4.46 2.48
C LEU A 207 -22.24 -4.24 1.11
N THR A 208 -23.57 -4.18 1.01
CA THR A 208 -24.28 -3.95 -0.26
C THR A 208 -23.81 -2.68 -0.96
N LYS A 209 -23.67 -1.56 -0.23
CA LYS A 209 -23.17 -0.30 -0.81
C LYS A 209 -21.73 -0.43 -1.33
N LYS A 210 -20.86 -1.12 -0.59
CA LYS A 210 -19.50 -1.40 -1.04
C LYS A 210 -19.50 -2.26 -2.31
N LEU A 211 -20.35 -3.29 -2.39
CA LEU A 211 -20.46 -4.14 -3.59
C LEU A 211 -20.96 -3.33 -4.80
N GLU A 212 -21.95 -2.46 -4.61
CA GLU A 212 -22.45 -1.57 -5.67
C GLU A 212 -21.35 -0.62 -6.16
N ALA A 213 -20.58 -0.02 -5.25
CA ALA A 213 -19.45 0.84 -5.63
C ALA A 213 -18.37 0.08 -6.40
N MET A 214 -18.09 -1.17 -6.01
CA MET A 214 -17.13 -2.02 -6.72
C MET A 214 -17.62 -2.40 -8.11
N ALA A 215 -18.90 -2.68 -8.29
CA ALA A 215 -19.47 -2.97 -9.60
C ALA A 215 -19.33 -1.79 -10.57
N ILE A 216 -19.57 -0.58 -10.05
CA ILE A 216 -19.37 0.67 -10.79
C ILE A 216 -17.89 0.81 -11.18
N TRP A 217 -16.97 0.65 -10.23
CA TRP A 217 -15.53 0.71 -10.50
C TRP A 217 -15.09 -0.27 -11.58
N THR A 218 -15.48 -1.55 -11.45
CA THR A 218 -15.08 -2.62 -12.37
C THR A 218 -15.62 -2.41 -13.78
N LYS A 219 -16.83 -1.85 -13.90
CA LYS A 219 -17.40 -1.48 -15.20
C LYS A 219 -16.60 -0.37 -15.88
N GLN A 220 -15.96 0.50 -15.10
CA GLN A 220 -15.20 1.62 -15.65
C GLN A 220 -13.77 1.23 -16.05
N VAL A 221 -13.07 0.46 -15.23
CA VAL A 221 -11.65 0.11 -15.44
C VAL A 221 -11.38 -1.22 -16.17
N GLY A 222 -12.44 -2.00 -16.44
CA GLY A 222 -12.32 -3.29 -17.12
C GLY A 222 -11.75 -3.19 -18.53
N GLN A 223 -11.31 -4.32 -19.11
CA GLN A 223 -10.73 -4.36 -20.46
C GLN A 223 -11.70 -3.77 -21.49
N ASN A 224 -11.19 -2.89 -22.36
CA ASN A 224 -11.96 -2.17 -23.38
C ASN A 224 -13.07 -1.25 -22.83
N MET A 225 -13.08 -0.98 -21.52
CA MET A 225 -14.03 -0.05 -20.92
C MET A 225 -13.51 1.39 -21.00
N GLU A 226 -14.34 2.34 -20.53
CA GLU A 226 -14.08 3.77 -20.70
C GLU A 226 -12.75 4.21 -20.07
N TRP A 227 -12.38 3.68 -18.90
CA TRP A 227 -11.11 4.02 -18.25
C TRP A 227 -9.99 3.05 -18.56
N ASP A 228 -10.18 2.11 -19.51
CA ASP A 228 -9.05 1.35 -20.06
C ASP A 228 -8.20 2.27 -20.95
N HIS A 229 -7.29 2.99 -20.31
CA HIS A 229 -6.42 3.96 -20.99
C HIS A 229 -5.30 3.28 -21.79
N LYS A 230 -4.99 2.01 -21.52
CA LYS A 230 -3.84 1.31 -22.13
C LYS A 230 -3.96 1.24 -23.66
N PRO A 231 -5.08 0.81 -24.27
CA PRO A 231 -5.27 0.87 -25.72
C PRO A 231 -5.26 2.30 -26.28
N LYS A 232 -5.84 3.25 -25.55
CA LYS A 232 -5.93 4.67 -25.98
C LYS A 232 -4.54 5.30 -26.06
N LEU A 233 -3.71 5.09 -25.03
CA LEU A 233 -2.33 5.56 -24.97
C LEU A 233 -1.49 4.96 -26.11
N ARG A 234 -1.63 3.66 -26.39
CA ARG A 234 -0.93 3.02 -27.52
C ARG A 234 -1.32 3.57 -28.89
N LYS A 235 -2.58 4.01 -29.04
CA LYS A 235 -3.07 4.62 -30.28
C LYS A 235 -2.59 6.06 -30.44
N LEU A 236 -2.59 6.83 -29.36
CA LEU A 236 -2.19 8.24 -29.36
C LEU A 236 -0.67 8.43 -29.39
N PHE A 237 0.08 7.55 -28.72
CA PHE A 237 1.52 7.64 -28.54
C PHE A 237 2.19 6.34 -28.98
N PRO A 238 2.59 6.22 -30.26
CA PRO A 238 3.23 5.02 -30.78
C PRO A 238 4.42 4.57 -29.92
N GLY A 239 4.48 3.28 -29.64
CA GLY A 239 5.50 2.67 -28.79
C GLY A 239 4.95 2.21 -27.43
N VAL A 240 5.70 1.29 -26.81
CA VAL A 240 5.38 0.77 -25.46
C VAL A 240 6.22 1.43 -24.37
N ARG A 241 7.26 2.16 -24.76
CA ARG A 241 8.11 2.92 -23.85
C ARG A 241 8.41 4.28 -24.44
N HIS A 242 8.39 5.30 -23.59
CA HIS A 242 8.50 6.70 -23.99
C HIS A 242 9.68 7.35 -23.27
N LYS A 243 10.51 8.08 -24.02
CA LYS A 243 11.74 8.65 -23.48
C LYS A 243 11.47 9.86 -22.58
N GLN A 244 12.21 9.94 -21.47
CA GLN A 244 12.38 11.16 -20.69
C GLN A 244 13.78 11.19 -20.09
N GLY A 245 14.58 12.19 -20.47
CA GLY A 245 15.97 12.28 -20.03
C GLY A 245 16.77 11.04 -20.43
N LYS A 246 17.33 10.35 -19.42
CA LYS A 246 18.17 9.14 -19.60
C LYS A 246 17.37 7.83 -19.65
N TYR A 247 16.06 7.87 -19.44
CA TYR A 247 15.25 6.66 -19.22
C TYR A 247 14.08 6.56 -20.21
N LEU A 248 13.63 5.33 -20.41
CA LEU A 248 12.43 4.94 -21.15
C LEU A 248 11.38 4.46 -20.15
N TYR A 249 10.22 5.10 -20.11
CA TYR A 249 9.13 4.81 -19.19
C TYR A 249 8.05 3.99 -19.88
N TYR A 250 7.57 2.93 -19.22
CA TYR A 250 6.51 2.08 -19.77
C TYR A 250 5.15 2.80 -19.79
N TYR A 251 4.38 2.61 -20.86
CA TYR A 251 3.14 3.35 -21.08
C TYR A 251 2.04 3.06 -20.04
N ASP A 252 2.07 1.90 -19.38
CA ASP A 252 1.06 1.52 -18.37
C ASP A 252 1.12 2.40 -17.10
N ILE A 253 2.28 3.02 -16.81
CA ILE A 253 2.50 3.93 -15.67
C ILE A 253 1.39 4.98 -15.61
N TRP A 254 1.06 5.58 -16.76
CA TRP A 254 0.09 6.66 -16.87
C TRP A 254 -1.33 6.20 -16.51
N SER A 255 -1.75 5.04 -17.00
CA SER A 255 -3.05 4.45 -16.65
C SER A 255 -3.15 4.11 -15.15
N ASN A 256 -2.07 3.60 -14.56
CA ASN A 256 -2.06 3.21 -13.16
C ASN A 256 -2.07 4.43 -12.21
N ILE A 257 -1.43 5.54 -12.59
CA ILE A 257 -1.56 6.83 -11.88
C ILE A 257 -3.01 7.31 -11.89
N HIS A 258 -3.70 7.20 -13.02
CA HIS A 258 -5.12 7.56 -13.12
C HIS A 258 -5.98 6.71 -12.18
N TYR A 259 -5.80 5.39 -12.18
CA TYR A 259 -6.54 4.47 -11.32
C TYR A 259 -6.35 4.79 -9.84
N GLY A 260 -5.10 5.00 -9.41
CA GLY A 260 -4.80 5.41 -8.03
C GLY A 260 -5.51 6.72 -7.65
N TYR A 261 -5.55 7.69 -8.57
CA TYR A 261 -6.15 8.99 -8.31
C TYR A 261 -7.69 8.94 -8.27
N VAL A 262 -8.32 8.45 -9.34
CA VAL A 262 -9.78 8.42 -9.45
C VAL A 262 -10.38 7.46 -8.41
N GLY A 263 -9.70 6.36 -8.10
CA GLY A 263 -10.11 5.42 -7.08
C GLY A 263 -10.25 6.06 -5.70
N ILE A 264 -9.23 6.81 -5.25
CA ILE A 264 -9.28 7.52 -3.96
C ILE A 264 -10.37 8.60 -3.96
N ILE A 265 -10.51 9.36 -5.04
CA ILE A 265 -11.56 10.39 -5.14
C ILE A 265 -12.96 9.77 -5.09
N GLY A 266 -13.11 8.58 -5.69
CA GLY A 266 -14.31 7.75 -5.63
C GLY A 266 -14.55 7.07 -4.28
N GLY A 267 -13.66 7.23 -3.31
CA GLY A 267 -13.82 6.70 -1.95
C GLY A 267 -13.26 5.29 -1.72
N LEU A 268 -12.54 4.71 -2.69
CA LEU A 268 -11.81 3.46 -2.46
C LEU A 268 -10.68 3.69 -1.44
N SER A 269 -10.34 2.65 -0.67
CA SER A 269 -9.20 2.73 0.24
C SER A 269 -7.88 2.52 -0.51
N GLU A 270 -6.79 3.11 -0.01
CA GLU A 270 -5.45 2.88 -0.53
C GLU A 270 -5.10 1.38 -0.55
N SER A 271 -5.49 0.67 0.51
CA SER A 271 -5.30 -0.78 0.60
C SER A 271 -5.98 -1.50 -0.56
N LEU A 272 -7.21 -1.14 -0.93
CA LEU A 272 -7.95 -1.79 -2.00
C LEU A 272 -7.35 -1.50 -3.38
N LEU A 273 -6.71 -0.34 -3.56
CA LEU A 273 -6.05 0.01 -4.81
C LEU A 273 -4.66 -0.62 -4.94
N LEU A 274 -3.98 -0.86 -3.82
CA LEU A 274 -2.63 -1.44 -3.77
C LEU A 274 -2.63 -2.96 -3.57
N ASP A 275 -3.75 -3.54 -3.15
CA ASP A 275 -3.94 -4.96 -2.86
C ASP A 275 -4.75 -5.63 -3.99
N GLY A 276 -4.03 -6.22 -4.96
CA GLY A 276 -4.65 -6.98 -6.04
C GLY A 276 -5.47 -8.17 -5.53
N ALA A 277 -4.98 -8.90 -4.52
CA ALA A 277 -5.62 -10.10 -3.98
C ALA A 277 -6.86 -9.78 -3.10
N GLY A 278 -6.79 -8.74 -2.27
CA GLY A 278 -7.95 -8.25 -1.49
C GLY A 278 -9.04 -7.62 -2.36
N ALA A 279 -8.65 -6.90 -3.42
CA ALA A 279 -9.57 -6.41 -4.43
C ALA A 279 -10.22 -7.55 -5.23
N GLU A 280 -9.45 -8.56 -5.62
CA GLU A 280 -9.93 -9.78 -6.30
C GLU A 280 -10.98 -10.53 -5.48
N GLN A 281 -10.76 -10.70 -4.17
CA GLN A 281 -11.73 -11.36 -3.31
C GLN A 281 -13.03 -10.55 -3.19
N ILE A 282 -12.92 -9.23 -2.97
CA ILE A 282 -14.09 -8.34 -2.89
C ILE A 282 -14.84 -8.29 -4.23
N ALA A 283 -14.13 -8.22 -5.36
CA ALA A 283 -14.71 -8.16 -6.69
C ALA A 283 -15.36 -9.49 -7.10
N SER A 284 -14.71 -10.64 -6.79
CA SER A 284 -15.26 -11.97 -7.01
C SER A 284 -16.56 -12.18 -6.22
N ASP A 285 -16.54 -11.85 -4.93
CA ASP A 285 -17.73 -11.97 -4.08
C ASP A 285 -18.81 -10.95 -4.45
N ALA A 286 -18.44 -9.77 -4.96
CA ALA A 286 -19.37 -8.77 -5.47
C ALA A 286 -20.07 -9.21 -6.75
N LEU A 287 -19.32 -9.66 -7.76
CA LEU A 287 -19.92 -10.13 -9.01
C LEU A 287 -20.88 -11.29 -8.77
N ARG A 288 -20.47 -12.26 -7.95
CA ARG A 288 -21.29 -13.42 -7.61
C ARG A 288 -22.56 -13.03 -6.85
N LYS A 289 -22.48 -12.04 -5.95
CA LYS A 289 -23.66 -11.54 -5.22
C LYS A 289 -24.59 -10.72 -6.12
N ILE A 290 -24.05 -9.95 -7.05
CA ILE A 290 -24.84 -9.19 -8.04
C ILE A 290 -25.56 -10.13 -9.00
N GLU A 291 -24.87 -11.17 -9.47
CA GLU A 291 -25.47 -12.23 -10.28
C GLU A 291 -26.61 -12.90 -9.52
N GLU A 292 -26.41 -13.27 -8.24
CA GLU A 292 -27.45 -13.86 -7.38
C GLU A 292 -28.63 -12.90 -7.14
N LEU A 293 -28.37 -11.60 -6.92
CA LEU A 293 -29.42 -10.59 -6.77
C LEU A 293 -30.24 -10.38 -8.05
N ARG A 294 -29.62 -10.55 -9.22
CA ARG A 294 -30.24 -10.40 -10.54
C ARG A 294 -31.04 -11.63 -10.96
N THR A 295 -30.56 -12.82 -10.59
CA THR A 295 -31.10 -14.10 -11.10
C THR A 295 -31.99 -14.83 -10.11
N LYS A 296 -31.81 -14.64 -8.79
CA LYS A 296 -32.55 -15.40 -7.76
C LYS A 296 -33.56 -14.54 -6.97
N PRO A 297 -34.81 -15.04 -6.79
CA PRO A 297 -35.79 -14.44 -5.89
C PRO A 297 -35.30 -14.50 -4.43
N LYS A 298 -35.88 -13.68 -3.55
CA LYS A 298 -35.29 -13.36 -2.22
C LYS A 298 -35.18 -14.59 -1.32
N GLU A 299 -36.06 -15.56 -1.50
CA GLU A 299 -36.18 -16.79 -0.71
C GLU A 299 -35.14 -17.86 -1.10
N GLU A 300 -34.55 -17.78 -2.30
CA GLU A 300 -33.61 -18.77 -2.88
C GLU A 300 -32.14 -18.33 -2.84
N ARG A 301 -31.84 -17.24 -2.13
CA ARG A 301 -30.48 -16.70 -2.00
C ARG A 301 -29.71 -17.51 -0.96
N GLU A 302 -28.75 -18.30 -1.42
CA GLU A 302 -28.00 -19.29 -0.62
C GLU A 302 -26.64 -18.76 -0.15
N LEU A 303 -26.10 -17.71 -0.80
CA LEU A 303 -24.76 -17.24 -0.51
C LEU A 303 -24.71 -16.46 0.81
N LEU A 304 -24.24 -17.15 1.86
CA LEU A 304 -23.57 -16.52 3.01
C LEU A 304 -22.39 -15.70 2.49
N GLY A 305 -22.18 -14.54 3.10
CA GLY A 305 -21.19 -13.52 2.69
C GLY A 305 -19.77 -14.07 2.43
N PRO A 306 -18.90 -13.21 1.88
CA PRO A 306 -17.76 -13.56 1.05
C PRO A 306 -17.02 -14.84 1.49
N ARG A 307 -17.02 -15.85 0.60
CA ARG A 307 -16.24 -17.09 0.75
C ARG A 307 -15.46 -17.30 -0.54
N PRO A 308 -14.19 -17.68 -0.43
CA PRO A 308 -13.26 -17.68 -1.56
C PRO A 308 -13.60 -18.77 -2.56
N THR A 309 -13.94 -18.39 -3.77
CA THR A 309 -13.82 -19.23 -4.97
C THR A 309 -13.56 -18.33 -6.17
N ALA A 310 -12.67 -18.78 -7.06
CA ALA A 310 -12.18 -18.05 -8.23
C ALA A 310 -13.33 -17.53 -9.12
N SER A 311 -13.23 -16.26 -9.51
CA SER A 311 -14.12 -15.58 -10.46
C SER A 311 -13.34 -15.29 -11.75
N PRO A 312 -14.01 -15.06 -12.90
CA PRO A 312 -13.44 -14.74 -14.22
C PRO A 312 -12.40 -13.59 -14.31
N TRP A 313 -12.00 -13.00 -13.18
CA TRP A 313 -10.97 -11.97 -13.05
C TRP A 313 -9.53 -12.51 -13.19
N THR A 314 -9.31 -13.83 -13.18
CA THR A 314 -7.98 -14.43 -13.27
C THR A 314 -7.21 -14.10 -14.56
N GLU A 315 -7.88 -13.55 -15.59
CA GLU A 315 -7.24 -13.15 -16.85
C GLU A 315 -6.98 -11.63 -16.98
N LEU A 316 -7.34 -10.81 -15.99
CA LEU A 316 -7.09 -9.36 -15.99
C LEU A 316 -5.98 -8.99 -14.99
N ARG A 317 -4.73 -9.28 -15.41
CA ARG A 317 -3.44 -8.73 -14.93
C ARG A 317 -3.27 -8.61 -13.40
N SER A 318 -2.42 -9.47 -12.85
CA SER A 318 -1.83 -9.32 -11.52
C SER A 318 -1.11 -7.97 -11.40
N TRP A 319 -1.51 -7.14 -10.43
CA TRP A 319 -0.87 -5.87 -10.07
C TRP A 319 0.42 -6.12 -9.24
N ASP A 320 1.20 -7.13 -9.65
CA ASP A 320 2.34 -7.65 -8.91
C ASP A 320 3.67 -7.01 -9.32
N ASP A 321 3.70 -6.24 -10.40
CA ASP A 321 4.90 -5.55 -10.84
C ASP A 321 5.11 -4.26 -10.05
N VAL A 322 6.34 -4.05 -9.56
CA VAL A 322 6.75 -2.91 -8.72
C VAL A 322 6.32 -1.57 -9.34
N ALA A 323 6.43 -1.43 -10.65
CA ALA A 323 6.06 -0.23 -11.39
C ALA A 323 4.57 0.15 -11.24
N ASP A 324 3.69 -0.83 -11.19
CA ASP A 324 2.25 -0.62 -11.11
C ASP A 324 1.88 -0.08 -9.73
N ARG A 325 2.44 -0.68 -8.67
CA ARG A 325 2.26 -0.22 -7.28
C ARG A 325 2.80 1.19 -7.08
N VAL A 326 3.97 1.50 -7.62
CA VAL A 326 4.55 2.86 -7.60
C VAL A 326 3.63 3.85 -8.31
N SER A 327 3.13 3.49 -9.48
CA SER A 327 2.23 4.33 -10.27
C SER A 327 0.92 4.63 -9.54
N ILE A 328 0.27 3.60 -8.98
CA ILE A 328 -0.93 3.76 -8.15
C ILE A 328 -0.65 4.67 -6.94
N SER A 329 0.48 4.45 -6.25
CA SER A 329 0.88 5.28 -5.11
C SER A 329 1.05 6.76 -5.48
N ILE A 330 1.59 7.05 -6.67
CA ILE A 330 1.64 8.42 -7.19
C ILE A 330 0.23 8.98 -7.36
N GLY A 331 -0.69 8.22 -7.96
CA GLY A 331 -2.10 8.59 -8.10
C GLY A 331 -2.78 8.90 -6.77
N ILE A 332 -2.60 8.03 -5.78
CA ILE A 332 -3.11 8.19 -4.41
C ILE A 332 -2.60 9.51 -3.79
N LYS A 333 -1.27 9.73 -3.84
CA LYS A 333 -0.65 10.96 -3.32
C LYS A 333 -1.20 12.21 -4.01
N LEU A 334 -1.43 12.14 -5.32
CA LEU A 334 -2.04 13.24 -6.07
C LEU A 334 -3.49 13.48 -5.64
N ALA A 335 -4.28 12.46 -5.35
CA ALA A 335 -5.67 12.60 -4.91
C ALA A 335 -5.75 13.31 -3.54
N ASN A 336 -4.84 12.96 -2.64
CA ASN A 336 -4.74 13.59 -1.34
C ASN A 336 -4.29 15.06 -1.43
N GLN A 337 -3.43 15.40 -2.40
CA GLN A 337 -2.94 16.77 -2.60
C GLN A 337 -3.89 17.65 -3.42
N TYR A 338 -4.61 17.06 -4.37
CA TYR A 338 -5.47 17.76 -5.33
C TYR A 338 -6.89 17.16 -5.36
N PRO A 339 -7.63 17.11 -4.23
CA PRO A 339 -8.92 16.41 -4.17
C PRO A 339 -10.03 17.02 -5.04
N LYS A 340 -9.82 18.25 -5.53
CA LYS A 340 -10.76 18.99 -6.39
C LYS A 340 -10.33 19.02 -7.87
N GLY A 341 -9.28 18.28 -8.24
CA GLY A 341 -8.64 18.39 -9.55
C GLY A 341 -7.68 19.58 -9.62
N GLY A 342 -7.48 20.09 -10.85
CA GLY A 342 -6.46 21.10 -11.15
C GLY A 342 -5.08 20.49 -11.41
N ILE A 343 -5.01 19.19 -11.69
CA ILE A 343 -3.75 18.51 -11.97
C ILE A 343 -3.27 18.86 -13.37
N THR A 344 -1.98 19.18 -13.49
CA THR A 344 -1.31 19.47 -14.76
C THR A 344 -0.31 18.36 -15.10
N ALA A 345 0.12 18.34 -16.37
CA ALA A 345 1.15 17.42 -16.83
C ALA A 345 2.44 17.54 -15.99
N GLN A 346 2.95 18.75 -15.78
CA GLN A 346 4.13 18.99 -14.95
C GLN A 346 4.00 18.45 -13.53
N VAL A 347 2.83 18.56 -12.89
CA VAL A 347 2.63 18.01 -11.55
C VAL A 347 2.81 16.49 -11.55
N ILE A 348 2.23 15.78 -12.54
CA ILE A 348 2.37 14.33 -12.66
C ILE A 348 3.82 13.96 -12.99
N MET A 349 4.43 14.61 -13.99
CA MET A 349 5.81 14.38 -14.40
C MET A 349 6.77 14.56 -13.23
N ASN A 350 6.63 15.63 -12.45
CA ASN A 350 7.47 15.88 -11.29
C ASN A 350 7.37 14.73 -10.27
N LYS A 351 6.17 14.20 -10.02
CA LYS A 351 6.01 13.04 -9.12
C LYS A 351 6.70 11.80 -9.69
N VAL A 352 6.54 11.51 -10.98
CA VAL A 352 7.17 10.37 -11.65
C VAL A 352 8.70 10.48 -11.61
N LEU A 353 9.24 11.66 -11.92
CA LEU A 353 10.68 11.93 -12.00
C LEU A 353 11.36 12.03 -10.63
N THR A 354 10.61 12.28 -9.55
CA THR A 354 11.15 12.27 -8.18
C THR A 354 11.35 10.84 -7.66
N VAL A 355 10.66 9.84 -8.24
CA VAL A 355 10.86 8.44 -7.83
C VAL A 355 12.22 7.95 -8.34
N PRO A 356 13.10 7.43 -7.46
CA PRO A 356 14.40 6.93 -7.87
C PRO A 356 14.27 5.83 -8.94
N PRO A 357 15.14 5.82 -9.98
CA PRO A 357 15.08 4.84 -11.06
C PRO A 357 14.99 3.37 -10.59
N GLU A 358 15.75 3.01 -9.56
CA GLU A 358 15.79 1.69 -8.94
C GLU A 358 14.46 1.27 -8.30
N SER A 359 13.59 2.22 -7.97
CA SER A 359 12.29 1.96 -7.35
C SER A 359 11.22 1.56 -8.38
N TRP A 360 11.51 1.66 -9.68
CA TRP A 360 10.53 1.37 -10.74
C TRP A 360 10.53 -0.09 -11.21
N GLY A 361 11.49 -0.92 -10.79
CA GLY A 361 11.67 -2.27 -11.32
C GLY A 361 11.77 -2.26 -12.86
N ASP A 362 11.00 -3.12 -13.53
CA ASP A 362 10.94 -3.20 -15.00
C ASP A 362 10.15 -2.07 -15.70
N GLY A 363 9.54 -1.18 -14.92
CA GLY A 363 8.73 -0.06 -15.42
C GLY A 363 9.53 1.00 -16.16
N ILE A 364 10.84 1.09 -15.89
CA ILE A 364 11.74 1.97 -16.64
C ILE A 364 13.00 1.22 -17.07
N ARG A 365 13.65 1.70 -18.13
CA ARG A 365 14.95 1.18 -18.58
C ARG A 365 15.85 2.31 -19.07
N VAL A 366 17.17 2.10 -19.03
CA VAL A 366 18.13 3.07 -19.58
C VAL A 366 17.88 3.21 -21.08
N HIS A 367 17.80 4.45 -21.55
CA HIS A 367 17.66 4.73 -22.96
C HIS A 367 19.00 4.57 -23.67
N ALA A 368 19.04 3.71 -24.69
CA ALA A 368 20.17 3.61 -25.60
C ALA A 368 19.97 4.59 -26.77
N CYS A 369 20.94 5.48 -26.92
CA CYS A 369 21.20 6.22 -28.14
C CYS A 369 22.18 5.39 -29.00
#